data_AF-A0A7J4RK00-F1
#
_entry.id   AF-A0A7J4RK00-F1
#
_cell.length_a   1.000
_cell.length_b   1.000
_cell.length_c   1.000
_cell.angle_alpha   90.00
_cell.angle_beta   90.00
_cell.angle_gamma   90.00
#
_symmetry.space_group_name_H-M   'P 1'
#
loop_
_entity.id
_entity.type
_entity.pdbx_description
1 polymer ?
#
loop_
_entity_poly.entity_id
_entity_poly.type
_entity_poly.pdbx_seq_one_letter_code
_entity_poly.pdbx_strand_id
1 'polypeptide(L)' 'GAWAQSERKTSIENSNIQLTYDEPDDVKSNLTPEQRMDLLKELKAAMKEAAKQLDFEEAARLRDRIFELEQTL' A
#
# COMPACT_ATOMS: atom_id res chain seq x y z
N GLY A 1 20.79 49.00 29.03
CA GLY A 1 19.37 48.65 28.87
C GLY A 1 19.26 47.14 28.89
N ALA A 2 18.51 46.62 29.85
CA ALA A 2 18.35 45.19 30.10
C ALA A 2 17.59 44.52 28.94
N TRP A 3 18.21 43.53 28.30
CA TRP A 3 17.49 42.58 27.46
C TRP A 3 16.93 41.51 28.38
N ALA A 4 15.75 41.83 28.92
CA ALA A 4 15.00 40.97 29.80
C ALA A 4 14.48 39.75 29.01
N GLN A 5 14.79 38.59 29.57
CA GLN A 5 14.15 37.31 29.38
C GLN A 5 12.62 37.45 29.42
N SER A 6 11.93 37.02 28.37
CA SER A 6 10.50 36.72 28.45
C SER A 6 10.26 35.37 27.81
N GLU A 7 10.27 34.37 28.67
CA GLU A 7 9.75 33.03 28.48
C GLU A 7 8.28 33.12 28.05
N ARG A 8 7.96 32.65 26.85
CA ARG A 8 6.59 32.21 26.55
C ARG A 8 6.64 30.75 26.14
N LYS A 9 6.46 29.91 27.17
CA LYS A 9 6.01 28.52 27.08
C LYS A 9 4.86 28.42 26.09
N THR A 10 5.07 27.71 24.99
CA THR A 10 3.99 27.02 24.29
C THR A 10 4.40 25.57 24.20
N SER A 11 3.81 24.79 25.11
CA SER A 11 3.80 23.33 25.09
C SER A 11 3.17 22.87 23.77
N ILE A 12 3.99 22.59 22.76
CA ILE A 12 3.57 21.69 21.68
C ILE A 12 3.99 20.31 22.13
N GLU A 13 3.21 19.85 23.10
CA GLU A 13 3.14 18.49 23.60
C GLU A 13 2.76 17.59 22.42
N ASN A 14 3.67 16.69 22.05
CA ASN A 14 3.40 15.37 21.49
C ASN A 14 2.32 15.30 20.39
N SER A 15 2.60 15.83 19.21
CA SER A 15 1.98 15.29 18.00
C SER A 15 2.76 14.05 17.55
N ASN A 16 2.48 12.93 18.21
CA ASN A 16 2.81 11.59 17.74
C ASN A 16 1.92 11.28 16.52
N ILE A 17 2.21 11.92 15.38
CA ILE A 17 1.62 11.50 14.11
C ILE A 17 2.52 10.39 13.58
N GLN A 18 2.21 9.18 14.03
CA GLN A 18 2.61 7.95 13.38
C GLN A 18 2.13 8.02 11.93
N LEU A 19 3.07 8.21 11.00
CA LEU A 19 2.93 7.70 9.66
C LEU A 19 4.17 6.87 9.39
N THR A 20 4.14 5.64 9.89
CA THR A 20 5.05 4.57 9.48
C THR A 20 4.78 4.29 8.01
N TYR A 21 5.43 5.05 7.14
CA TYR A 21 5.65 4.60 5.77
C TYR A 21 6.98 3.83 5.81
N ASP A 22 6.86 2.58 6.24
CA ASP A 22 7.90 1.58 6.05
C ASP A 22 8.18 1.51 4.55
N GLU A 23 9.46 1.49 4.23
CA GLU A 23 10.05 1.78 2.94
C GLU A 23 9.38 0.98 1.79
N PRO A 24 9.04 1.59 0.64
CA PRO A 24 8.49 0.86 -0.52
C PRO A 24 9.55 0.03 -1.28
N ASP A 25 10.68 -0.30 -0.66
CA ASP A 25 11.79 -1.01 -1.31
C ASP A 25 11.87 -2.50 -0.94
N ASP A 26 11.26 -2.93 0.19
CA ASP A 26 11.30 -4.35 0.63
C ASP A 26 10.12 -5.20 0.10
N VAL A 27 9.16 -4.58 -0.59
CA VAL A 27 7.95 -5.24 -1.12
C VAL A 27 8.28 -6.30 -2.19
N LYS A 28 9.50 -6.33 -2.74
CA LYS A 28 9.91 -7.33 -3.74
C LYS A 28 10.59 -8.56 -3.12
N SER A 29 11.14 -8.44 -1.92
CA SER A 29 12.00 -9.48 -1.35
C SER A 29 11.29 -10.35 -0.31
N ASN A 30 10.20 -9.87 0.30
CA ASN A 30 9.51 -10.57 1.38
C ASN A 30 7.98 -10.65 1.23
N LEU A 31 7.44 -10.72 0.01
CA LEU A 31 6.03 -11.07 -0.17
C LEU A 31 5.79 -12.51 0.31
N THR A 32 5.33 -12.63 1.56
CA THR A 32 4.91 -13.88 2.17
C THR A 32 3.83 -14.55 1.30
N PRO A 33 3.73 -15.89 1.30
CA PRO A 33 2.71 -16.60 0.52
C PRO A 33 1.28 -16.13 0.83
N GLU A 34 1.03 -15.64 2.04
CA GLU A 34 -0.24 -15.01 2.43
C GLU A 34 -0.50 -13.71 1.68
N GLN A 35 0.47 -12.79 1.61
CA GLN A 35 0.33 -11.55 0.85
C GLN A 35 0.16 -11.79 -0.65
N ARG A 36 0.81 -12.83 -1.20
CA ARG A 36 0.60 -13.25 -2.60
C ARG A 36 -0.81 -13.77 -2.82
N MET A 37 -1.35 -14.54 -1.88
CA MET A 37 -2.74 -15.01 -1.90
C MET A 37 -3.76 -13.86 -1.78
N ASP A 38 -3.50 -12.87 -0.94
CA ASP A 38 -4.38 -11.70 -0.85
C ASP A 38 -4.33 -10.84 -2.11
N LEU A 39 -3.14 -10.61 -2.66
CA LEU A 39 -2.98 -9.95 -3.96
C LEU A 39 -3.71 -10.72 -5.07
N LEU A 40 -3.59 -12.06 -5.10
CA LEU A 40 -4.30 -12.91 -6.05
C LEU A 40 -5.83 -12.78 -5.93
N LYS A 41 -6.36 -12.75 -4.70
CA LYS A 41 -7.79 -12.54 -4.45
C LYS A 41 -8.24 -11.18 -4.95
N GLU A 42 -7.45 -10.14 -4.73
CA GLU A 42 -7.73 -8.78 -5.18
C GLU A 42 -7.76 -8.71 -6.71
N LEU A 43 -6.74 -9.25 -7.40
CA LEU A 43 -6.72 -9.30 -8.86
C LEU A 43 -7.90 -10.10 -9.42
N LYS A 44 -8.29 -11.19 -8.77
CA LYS A 44 -9.45 -12.00 -9.19
C LYS A 44 -10.77 -11.26 -8.99
N ALA A 45 -10.88 -10.42 -7.95
CA ALA A 45 -12.02 -9.53 -7.74
C ALA A 45 -12.06 -8.44 -8.81
N ALA A 46 -10.94 -7.77 -9.07
CA ALA A 46 -10.80 -6.77 -10.12
C ALA A 46 -11.12 -7.34 -11.51
N MET A 47 -10.68 -8.58 -11.81
CA MET A 47 -10.98 -9.25 -13.09
C MET A 47 -12.49 -9.48 -13.26
N LYS A 48 -13.19 -9.88 -12.20
CA LYS A 48 -14.65 -10.04 -12.21
C LYS A 48 -15.36 -8.71 -12.39
N GLU A 49 -14.84 -7.64 -11.80
CA GLU A 49 -15.39 -6.30 -11.96
C GLU A 49 -15.21 -5.79 -13.39
N ALA A 50 -14.00 -5.91 -13.95
CA ALA A 50 -13.72 -5.62 -15.36
C ALA A 50 -14.63 -6.43 -16.30
N ALA A 51 -14.79 -7.74 -16.05
CA ALA A 51 -15.70 -8.58 -16.82
C ALA A 51 -17.17 -8.13 -16.70
N LYS A 52 -17.60 -7.65 -15.53
CA LYS A 52 -18.94 -7.10 -15.31
C LYS A 52 -19.14 -5.78 -16.06
N GLN A 53 -18.08 -4.98 -16.20
CA GLN A 53 -18.05 -3.75 -16.99
C GLN A 53 -17.87 -4.01 -18.50
N LEU A 54 -17.82 -5.29 -18.93
CA LEU A 54 -17.53 -5.70 -20.31
C LEU A 54 -16.14 -5.27 -20.81
N ASP A 55 -15.23 -4.99 -19.87
CA ASP A 55 -13.85 -4.62 -20.15
C ASP A 55 -12.98 -5.87 -20.26
N PHE A 56 -13.07 -6.51 -21.43
CA PHE A 56 -12.36 -7.76 -21.70
C PHE A 56 -10.85 -7.56 -21.86
N GLU A 57 -10.40 -6.36 -22.21
CA GLU A 57 -8.97 -6.04 -22.30
C GLU A 57 -8.35 -6.05 -20.90
N GLU A 58 -8.95 -5.33 -19.95
CA GLU A 58 -8.48 -5.31 -18.56
C GLU A 58 -8.65 -6.69 -17.91
N ALA A 59 -9.75 -7.41 -18.16
CA ALA A 59 -9.93 -8.76 -17.65
C ALA A 59 -8.86 -9.74 -18.18
N ALA A 60 -8.43 -9.60 -19.44
CA ALA A 60 -7.37 -10.42 -20.02
C ALA A 60 -6.00 -10.10 -19.38
N ARG A 61 -5.66 -8.82 -19.21
CA ARG A 61 -4.43 -8.40 -18.51
C ARG A 61 -4.40 -8.92 -17.07
N LEU A 62 -5.51 -8.81 -16.35
CA LEU A 62 -5.64 -9.29 -14.99
C LEU A 62 -5.50 -10.82 -14.91
N ARG A 63 -6.09 -11.56 -15.86
CA ARG A 63 -5.91 -13.02 -15.96
C ARG A 63 -4.44 -13.40 -16.15
N ASP A 64 -3.75 -12.75 -17.07
CA ASP A 64 -2.34 -13.07 -17.34
C ASP A 64 -1.46 -12.74 -16.13
N ARG A 65 -1.77 -11.66 -15.41
CA ARG A 65 -1.08 -11.29 -14.16
C ARG A 65 -1.35 -12.27 -13.00
N ILE A 66 -2.59 -12.73 -12.86
CA ILE A 66 -2.99 -13.79 -11.91
C ILE A 66 -2.18 -15.07 -12.19
N PHE A 67 -2.09 -15.47 -13.45
CA PHE A 67 -1.39 -16.69 -13.85
C PHE A 67 0.12 -16.61 -13.58
N GLU A 68 0.76 -15.47 -13.82
CA GLU A 68 2.18 -15.25 -13.50
C GLU A 68 2.44 -15.33 -11.98
N LEU A 69 1.54 -14.77 -11.18
CA LEU A 69 1.62 -14.83 -9.71
C LEU A 69 1.41 -16.26 -9.18
N GLU A 70 0.51 -17.05 -9.78
CA GLU A 70 0.34 -18.47 -9.43
C GLU A 70 1.53 -19.33 -9.84
N GLN A 71 2.18 -19.04 -10.97
CA GLN A 71 3.36 -19.79 -11.45
C GLN A 71 4.64 -19.53 -10.64
N THR A 72 4.70 -18.39 -9.95
CA THR A 72 5.86 -18.00 -9.12
C THR A 72 5.69 -18.34 -7.64
N LEU A 73 4.57 -18.98 -7.27
CA LEU A 73 4.26 -19.53 -5.95
C LEU A 73 4.71 -21.00 -5.84
#